data_AF-A0A2N2MVN7-F1
#
_entry.id   AF-A0A2N2MVN7-F1
#
_cell.length_a   1.000
_cell.length_b   1.000
_cell.length_c   1.000
_cell.angle_alpha   90.00
_cell.angle_beta   90.00
_cell.angle_gamma   90.00
#
_symmetry.space_group_name_H-M   'P 1'
#
loop_
_entity.id
_entity.type
_entity.pdbx_description
1 polymer ?
#
loop_
_entity_poly.entity_id
_entity_poly.type
_entity_poly.pdbx_seq_one_letter_code
_entity_poly.pdbx_strand_id
1 'polypeptide(L)'
;MSKLYRMKWLGDKVIKLAENKLCEILGEYALIAEGESKKELHKGHGVKTGYLRRSIHAADADYAFSKDDTGPEGSSPERGGLKIKAKKVGNKFIVRLGSGLVYAMAIHQGWNWQPGGLIGTFSGYHYLTNGVEKAKAKKSQIIARHQVKA
;
A
#
# COMPACT_ATOMS: atom_id res chain seq x y z
N MET A 1 -20.45 -50.35 24.24
CA MET A 1 -19.56 -49.26 24.74
C MET A 1 -19.75 -48.04 23.86
N SER A 2 -20.16 -46.90 24.40
CA SER A 2 -20.24 -45.64 23.64
C SER A 2 -18.85 -45.01 23.51
N LYS A 3 -18.49 -44.53 22.32
CA LYS A 3 -17.25 -43.75 22.12
C LYS A 3 -17.45 -42.35 22.70
N LEU A 4 -16.71 -42.04 23.77
CA LEU A 4 -16.63 -40.69 24.34
C LEU A 4 -15.81 -39.77 23.41
N TYR A 5 -16.49 -39.09 22.50
CA TYR A 5 -15.90 -38.05 21.67
C TYR A 5 -15.63 -36.80 22.53
N ARG A 6 -14.37 -36.57 22.91
CA ARG A 6 -13.94 -35.29 23.49
C ARG A 6 -13.61 -34.30 22.37
N MET A 7 -14.41 -33.25 22.23
CA MET A 7 -14.05 -32.14 21.34
C MET A 7 -12.83 -31.40 21.91
N LYS A 8 -11.82 -31.19 21.05
CA LYS A 8 -10.63 -30.39 21.39
C LYS A 8 -10.84 -28.96 20.92
N TRP A 9 -10.86 -28.01 21.84
CA TRP A 9 -10.80 -26.59 21.48
C TRP A 9 -9.46 -26.27 20.79
N LEU A 10 -9.52 -25.53 19.68
CA LEU A 10 -8.36 -25.16 18.87
C LEU A 10 -8.19 -23.63 18.74
N GLY A 11 -8.72 -22.86 19.71
CA GLY A 11 -8.79 -21.39 19.67
C GLY A 11 -7.51 -20.71 19.17
N ASP A 12 -6.36 -20.98 19.80
CA ASP A 12 -5.08 -20.37 19.44
C ASP A 12 -4.65 -20.65 17.99
N LYS A 13 -4.98 -21.85 17.48
CA LYS A 13 -4.71 -22.21 16.07
C LYS A 13 -5.63 -21.45 15.12
N VAL A 14 -6.92 -21.33 15.46
CA VAL A 14 -7.91 -20.58 14.68
C VAL A 14 -7.57 -19.09 14.66
N ILE A 15 -7.20 -18.52 15.82
CA ILE A 15 -6.70 -17.14 15.95
C ILE A 15 -5.47 -16.96 15.05
N LYS A 16 -4.41 -17.74 15.23
CA LYS A 16 -3.18 -17.61 14.42
C LYS A 16 -3.43 -17.78 12.91
N LEU A 17 -4.36 -18.65 12.52
CA LEU A 17 -4.78 -18.80 11.12
C LEU A 17 -5.49 -17.54 10.60
N ALA A 18 -6.43 -16.98 11.37
CA ALA A 18 -7.15 -15.75 11.03
C ALA A 18 -6.20 -14.54 10.95
N GLU A 19 -5.26 -14.41 11.90
CA GLU A 19 -4.24 -13.35 11.90
C GLU A 19 -3.36 -13.43 10.65
N ASN A 20 -2.83 -14.62 10.33
CA ASN A 20 -2.06 -14.84 9.11
C ASN A 20 -2.87 -14.47 7.85
N LYS A 21 -4.17 -14.80 7.81
CA LYS A 21 -5.02 -14.52 6.65
C LYS A 21 -5.36 -13.04 6.51
N LEU A 22 -5.55 -12.32 7.62
CA LEU A 22 -5.67 -10.86 7.63
C LEU A 22 -4.38 -10.19 7.12
N CYS A 23 -3.20 -10.71 7.48
CA CYS A 23 -1.94 -10.20 6.95
C CYS A 23 -1.79 -10.35 5.43
N GLU A 24 -2.29 -11.46 4.87
CA GLU A 24 -2.30 -11.71 3.43
C GLU A 24 -3.30 -10.80 2.70
N ILE A 25 -4.54 -10.69 3.21
CA ILE A 25 -5.59 -9.81 2.66
C ILE A 25 -5.13 -8.36 2.62
N LEU A 26 -4.47 -7.87 3.69
CA LEU A 26 -3.95 -6.50 3.75
C LEU A 26 -2.74 -6.28 2.84
N GLY A 27 -1.93 -7.31 2.61
CA GLY A 27 -0.86 -7.27 1.61
C GLY A 27 -1.42 -7.09 0.18
N GLU A 28 -2.40 -7.89 -0.22
CA GLU A 28 -3.07 -7.75 -1.53
C GLU A 28 -3.79 -6.40 -1.65
N TYR A 29 -4.49 -5.97 -0.58
CA TYR A 29 -5.15 -4.67 -0.54
C TYR A 29 -4.19 -3.50 -0.82
N ALA A 30 -3.03 -3.50 -0.15
CA ALA A 30 -2.04 -2.44 -0.33
C ALA A 30 -1.38 -2.48 -1.71
N LEU A 31 -1.16 -3.66 -2.31
CA LEU A 31 -0.69 -3.80 -3.69
C LEU A 31 -1.71 -3.29 -4.72
N ILE A 32 -3.01 -3.49 -4.47
CA ILE A 32 -4.07 -2.90 -5.30
C ILE A 32 -4.09 -1.38 -5.13
N ALA A 33 -3.98 -0.88 -3.90
CA ALA A 33 -3.92 0.56 -3.63
C ALA A 33 -2.71 1.22 -4.30
N GLU A 34 -1.53 0.59 -4.26
CA GLU A 34 -0.34 0.99 -5.02
C GLU A 34 -0.64 1.09 -6.53
N GLY A 35 -1.21 0.02 -7.10
CA GLY A 35 -1.53 -0.04 -8.52
C GLY A 35 -2.53 1.03 -8.96
N GLU A 36 -3.52 1.36 -8.13
CA GLU A 36 -4.43 2.49 -8.39
C GLU A 36 -3.74 3.84 -8.22
N SER A 37 -2.93 4.05 -7.16
CA SER A 37 -2.14 5.26 -6.94
C SER A 37 -1.16 5.58 -8.08
N LYS A 38 -0.60 4.55 -8.73
CA LYS A 38 0.26 4.71 -9.92
C LYS A 38 -0.50 5.16 -11.17
N LYS A 39 -1.80 4.88 -11.28
CA LYS A 39 -2.65 5.27 -12.42
C LYS A 39 -3.10 6.73 -12.34
N GLU A 40 -3.18 7.29 -11.15
CA GLU A 40 -3.45 8.72 -10.91
C GLU A 40 -2.36 9.62 -11.54
N LEU A 41 -1.13 9.12 -11.66
CA LEU A 41 -0.02 9.91 -12.19
C LEU A 41 -0.03 9.98 -13.73
N HIS A 42 -0.04 11.21 -14.26
CA HIS A 42 0.08 11.52 -15.68
C HIS A 42 1.30 12.42 -15.99
N LYS A 43 1.65 12.54 -17.28
CA LYS A 43 2.74 13.42 -17.74
C LYS A 43 2.53 14.84 -17.24
N GLY A 44 3.61 15.44 -16.70
CA GLY A 44 3.57 16.75 -16.03
C GLY A 44 3.34 16.68 -14.50
N HIS A 45 2.71 15.62 -13.99
CA HIS A 45 2.34 15.48 -12.58
C HIS A 45 3.39 14.67 -11.78
N GLY A 46 4.63 15.16 -11.75
CA GLY A 46 5.80 14.39 -11.27
C GLY A 46 6.32 13.32 -12.22
N VAL A 47 5.62 13.10 -13.33
CA VAL A 47 6.02 12.16 -14.40
C VAL A 47 6.69 12.93 -15.53
N LYS A 48 7.89 13.47 -15.27
CA LYS A 48 8.83 13.87 -16.35
C LYS A 48 9.69 12.69 -16.81
N THR A 49 10.13 11.83 -15.88
CA THR A 49 11.02 10.68 -16.12
C THR A 49 10.45 9.34 -15.63
N GLY A 50 9.17 9.32 -15.21
CA GLY A 50 8.53 8.16 -14.58
C GLY A 50 8.95 7.88 -13.14
N TYR A 51 9.91 8.64 -12.58
CA TYR A 51 10.48 8.38 -11.26
C TYR A 51 9.40 8.28 -10.15
N LEU A 52 8.52 9.27 -10.03
CA LEU A 52 7.51 9.28 -8.95
C LEU A 52 6.67 8.00 -8.98
N ARG A 53 6.27 7.55 -10.17
CA ARG A 53 5.52 6.31 -10.36
C ARG A 53 6.30 5.07 -9.90
N ARG A 54 7.61 5.02 -10.13
CA ARG A 54 8.50 3.92 -9.67
C ARG A 54 8.77 3.96 -8.17
N SER A 55 8.68 5.14 -7.54
CA SER A 55 8.83 5.31 -6.09
C SER A 55 7.58 4.95 -5.28
N ILE A 56 6.38 5.02 -5.88
CA ILE A 56 5.14 4.58 -5.21
C ILE A 56 5.21 3.08 -4.99
N HIS A 57 5.14 2.65 -3.74
CA HIS A 57 5.04 1.22 -3.42
C HIS A 57 4.36 0.96 -2.09
N ALA A 58 3.78 -0.23 -1.99
CA ALA A 58 3.38 -0.79 -0.71
C ALA A 58 4.59 -1.48 -0.04
N ALA A 59 4.68 -1.37 1.28
CA ALA A 59 5.84 -1.80 2.07
C ALA A 59 5.45 -2.31 3.46
N ASP A 60 6.39 -2.99 4.14
CA ASP A 60 6.18 -3.52 5.48
C ASP A 60 6.02 -2.41 6.54
N ALA A 61 5.45 -2.77 7.70
CA ALA A 61 5.05 -1.82 8.75
C ALA A 61 6.19 -0.98 9.37
N ASP A 62 7.45 -1.35 9.17
CA ASP A 62 8.63 -0.66 9.69
C ASP A 62 9.37 0.15 8.60
N TYR A 63 8.86 0.13 7.36
CA TYR A 63 9.56 0.69 6.20
C TYR A 63 9.59 2.22 6.17
N ALA A 64 10.76 2.81 5.90
CA ALA A 64 10.98 4.25 5.88
C ALA A 64 11.20 4.76 4.45
N PHE A 65 10.16 5.33 3.84
CA PHE A 65 10.18 5.86 2.47
C PHE A 65 11.21 6.98 2.23
N SER A 66 11.71 7.64 3.28
CA SER A 66 12.82 8.59 3.16
C SER A 66 14.13 7.95 2.67
N LYS A 67 14.26 6.62 2.75
CA LYS A 67 15.36 5.87 2.12
C LYS A 67 15.24 5.78 0.59
N ASP A 68 14.10 6.18 0.05
CA ASP A 68 13.82 6.18 -1.39
C ASP A 68 13.99 7.56 -2.03
N ASP A 69 14.38 8.57 -1.24
CA ASP A 69 14.75 9.90 -1.69
C ASP A 69 16.08 9.84 -2.45
N THR A 70 16.05 9.43 -3.72
CA THR A 70 17.22 9.47 -4.62
C THR A 70 17.04 10.54 -5.70
N GLY A 71 18.15 11.00 -6.27
CA GLY A 71 18.11 11.93 -7.40
C GLY A 71 17.33 11.38 -8.61
N PRO A 72 16.75 12.25 -9.45
CA PRO A 72 15.95 11.85 -10.62
C PRO A 72 16.85 11.32 -11.75
N GLU A 73 17.39 10.12 -11.59
CA GLU A 73 18.25 9.44 -12.55
C GLU A 73 17.47 8.49 -13.47
N GLY A 74 17.97 8.26 -14.68
CA GLY A 74 17.35 7.34 -15.65
C GLY A 74 17.33 5.87 -15.18
N SER A 75 18.24 5.51 -14.28
CA SER A 75 18.48 4.19 -13.69
C SER A 75 17.60 3.86 -12.47
N SER A 76 16.82 4.82 -11.94
CA SER A 76 16.16 4.64 -10.64
C SER A 76 15.16 3.47 -10.67
N PRO A 77 15.28 2.48 -9.77
CA PRO A 77 14.54 1.22 -9.85
C PRO A 77 13.04 1.37 -9.58
N GLU A 78 12.25 0.43 -10.10
CA GLU A 78 10.86 0.20 -9.68
C GLU A 78 10.87 -0.47 -8.31
N ARG A 79 10.20 0.14 -7.32
CA ARG A 79 10.18 -0.35 -5.92
C ARG A 79 8.89 -1.10 -5.57
N GLY A 80 7.86 -1.00 -6.43
CA GLY A 80 6.54 -1.59 -6.20
C GLY A 80 6.33 -2.98 -6.77
N GLY A 81 5.14 -3.53 -6.51
CA GLY A 81 4.75 -4.89 -6.92
C GLY A 81 5.40 -6.02 -6.11
N LEU A 82 6.22 -5.72 -5.11
CA LEU A 82 6.86 -6.70 -4.24
C LEU A 82 5.85 -7.33 -3.27
N LYS A 83 5.94 -8.66 -3.06
CA LYS A 83 5.00 -9.38 -2.18
C LYS A 83 5.23 -9.07 -0.69
N ILE A 84 4.54 -8.04 -0.23
CA ILE A 84 4.47 -7.60 1.16
C ILE A 84 3.50 -8.44 2.01
N LYS A 85 3.72 -8.46 3.33
CA LYS A 85 2.78 -8.98 4.32
C LYS A 85 2.56 -7.95 5.40
N ALA A 86 1.31 -7.65 5.76
CA ALA A 86 1.07 -6.77 6.89
C ALA A 86 1.63 -7.37 8.19
N LYS A 87 2.13 -6.52 9.08
CA LYS A 87 2.67 -6.89 10.39
C LYS A 87 1.63 -6.65 11.47
N LYS A 88 1.42 -7.60 12.37
CA LYS A 88 0.61 -7.38 13.57
C LYS A 88 1.43 -6.57 14.59
N VAL A 89 0.86 -5.45 15.06
CA VAL A 89 1.44 -4.56 16.08
C VAL A 89 0.35 -4.28 17.11
N GLY A 90 0.45 -4.95 18.27
CA GLY A 90 -0.65 -5.00 19.24
C GLY A 90 -1.92 -5.55 18.60
N ASN A 91 -3.01 -4.78 18.69
CA ASN A 91 -4.32 -5.12 18.11
C ASN A 91 -4.53 -4.58 16.68
N LYS A 92 -3.48 -4.10 16.01
CA LYS A 92 -3.55 -3.56 14.64
C LYS A 92 -2.75 -4.42 13.68
N PHE A 93 -3.23 -4.53 12.44
CA PHE A 93 -2.47 -5.06 11.32
C PHE A 93 -2.03 -3.88 10.45
N ILE A 94 -0.72 -3.73 10.25
CA ILE A 94 -0.14 -2.54 9.64
C ILE A 94 0.59 -2.93 8.36
N VAL A 95 0.31 -2.20 7.31
CA VAL A 95 1.01 -2.17 6.04
C VAL A 95 1.22 -0.70 5.68
N ARG A 96 2.33 -0.36 5.03
CA ARG A 96 2.59 1.01 4.58
C ARG A 96 2.31 1.12 3.08
N LEU A 97 1.82 2.27 2.66
CA LEU A 97 1.74 2.68 1.27
C LEU A 97 2.28 4.10 1.21
N GLY A 98 3.17 4.37 0.27
CA GLY A 98 3.81 5.67 0.15
C GLY A 98 4.73 5.75 -1.05
N SER A 99 5.55 6.78 -1.05
CA SER A 99 6.61 7.02 -2.03
C SER A 99 7.73 7.78 -1.34
N GLY A 100 8.97 7.51 -1.73
CA GLY A 100 10.04 8.46 -1.47
C GLY A 100 9.80 9.80 -2.17
N LEU A 101 10.68 10.73 -1.83
CA LEU A 101 10.90 12.08 -2.35
C LEU A 101 10.22 13.22 -1.58
N VAL A 102 11.07 14.16 -1.16
CA VAL A 102 10.71 15.56 -0.83
C VAL A 102 9.72 16.17 -1.85
N TYR A 103 9.85 15.89 -3.15
CA TYR A 103 8.98 16.45 -4.18
C TYR A 103 7.63 15.72 -4.34
N ALA A 104 7.50 14.47 -3.88
CA ALA A 104 6.25 13.72 -3.96
C ALA A 104 5.14 14.39 -3.14
N MET A 105 5.51 14.97 -1.99
CA MET A 105 4.60 15.71 -1.11
C MET A 105 4.03 16.97 -1.76
N ALA A 106 4.85 17.73 -2.50
CA ALA A 106 4.38 18.91 -3.24
C ALA A 106 3.27 18.52 -4.23
N ILE A 107 3.49 17.47 -5.01
CA ILE A 107 2.50 16.96 -5.99
C ILE A 107 1.26 16.42 -5.28
N HIS A 108 1.44 15.66 -4.19
CA HIS A 108 0.34 15.13 -3.38
C HIS A 108 -0.56 16.24 -2.80
N GLN A 109 0.02 17.41 -2.53
CA GLN A 109 -0.68 18.59 -2.03
C GLN A 109 -1.18 19.54 -3.16
N GLY A 110 -0.96 19.18 -4.44
CA GLY A 110 -1.39 19.98 -5.59
C GLY A 110 -0.50 21.19 -5.90
N TRP A 111 0.73 21.22 -5.40
CA TRP A 111 1.69 22.30 -5.66
C TRP A 111 2.39 22.08 -7.00
N ASN A 112 2.30 23.06 -7.88
CA ASN A 112 3.06 23.09 -9.13
C ASN A 112 4.41 23.78 -8.90
N TRP A 113 5.48 23.17 -9.43
CA TRP A 113 6.78 23.81 -9.48
C TRP A 113 6.84 24.73 -10.71
N GLN A 114 7.09 26.01 -10.49
CA GLN A 114 7.31 27.00 -11.55
C GLN A 114 8.71 27.64 -11.38
N PRO A 115 9.31 28.18 -12.45
CA PRO A 115 10.51 29.01 -12.33
C PRO A 115 10.21 30.22 -11.43
N GLY A 116 10.84 30.27 -10.26
CA GLY A 116 10.60 31.28 -9.22
C GLY A 116 9.97 30.76 -7.92
N GLY A 117 9.43 29.52 -7.88
CA GLY A 117 8.97 28.93 -6.62
C GLY A 117 7.92 27.83 -6.76
N LEU A 118 7.45 27.33 -5.61
CA LEU A 118 6.30 26.45 -5.52
C LEU A 118 5.03 27.29 -5.45
N ILE A 119 4.16 27.14 -6.46
CA ILE A 119 2.86 27.82 -6.52
C ILE A 119 1.78 26.74 -6.52
N GLY A 120 1.00 26.69 -5.45
CA GLY A 120 -0.04 25.68 -5.25
C GLY A 120 -1.29 26.26 -4.61
N THR A 121 -2.44 25.97 -5.19
CA THR A 121 -3.70 26.00 -4.45
C THR A 121 -3.73 24.76 -3.55
N PHE A 122 -4.17 24.91 -2.29
CA PHE A 122 -4.24 23.81 -1.32
C PHE A 122 -5.45 22.90 -1.58
N SER A 123 -5.58 22.44 -2.83
CA SER A 123 -6.69 21.64 -3.37
C SER A 123 -6.27 20.20 -3.72
N GLY A 124 -5.03 19.81 -3.38
CA GLY A 124 -4.64 18.43 -3.07
C GLY A 124 -4.91 17.35 -4.12
N TYR A 125 -3.94 17.04 -4.98
CA TYR A 125 -4.01 15.82 -5.80
C TYR A 125 -3.56 14.59 -5.01
N HIS A 126 -4.47 14.06 -4.20
CA HIS A 126 -4.19 13.01 -3.23
C HIS A 126 -4.06 11.59 -3.85
N TYR A 127 -3.13 11.39 -4.78
CA TYR A 127 -2.97 10.13 -5.53
C TYR A 127 -2.86 8.85 -4.66
N LEU A 128 -2.23 8.93 -3.48
CA LEU A 128 -2.20 7.84 -2.50
C LEU A 128 -3.60 7.55 -1.94
N THR A 129 -4.27 8.57 -1.41
CA THR A 129 -5.61 8.46 -0.81
C THR A 129 -6.66 8.01 -1.83
N ASN A 130 -6.60 8.53 -3.06
CA ASN A 130 -7.43 8.09 -4.18
C ASN A 130 -7.22 6.60 -4.48
N GLY A 131 -5.97 6.13 -4.49
CA GLY A 131 -5.66 4.71 -4.67
C GLY A 131 -6.20 3.82 -3.55
N VAL A 132 -6.11 4.28 -2.30
CA VAL A 132 -6.70 3.61 -1.13
C VAL A 132 -8.22 3.51 -1.24
N GLU A 133 -8.93 4.58 -1.57
CA GLU A 133 -10.39 4.54 -1.74
C GLU A 133 -10.82 3.67 -2.94
N LYS A 134 -10.07 3.68 -4.05
CA LYS A 134 -10.30 2.77 -5.19
C LYS A 134 -10.04 1.30 -4.83
N ALA A 135 -9.07 1.01 -3.96
CA ALA A 135 -8.84 -0.34 -3.43
C ALA A 135 -9.94 -0.79 -2.45
N LYS A 136 -10.45 0.13 -1.63
CA LYS A 136 -11.56 -0.08 -0.68
C LYS A 136 -12.86 -0.48 -1.38
N ALA A 137 -13.16 0.09 -2.56
CA ALA A 137 -14.26 -0.38 -3.42
C ALA A 137 -14.12 -1.85 -3.84
N LYS A 138 -12.89 -2.40 -3.86
CA LYS A 138 -12.59 -3.80 -4.24
C LYS A 138 -12.50 -4.75 -3.03
N LYS A 139 -12.70 -4.26 -1.79
CA LYS A 139 -12.52 -5.02 -0.54
C LYS A 139 -13.16 -6.41 -0.57
N SER A 140 -14.42 -6.51 -0.99
CA SER A 140 -15.16 -7.78 -1.00
C SER A 140 -14.56 -8.81 -1.97
N GLN A 141 -14.04 -8.36 -3.11
CA GLN A 141 -13.37 -9.23 -4.10
C GLN A 141 -12.04 -9.77 -3.56
N ILE A 142 -11.28 -8.92 -2.85
CA ILE A 142 -10.02 -9.31 -2.19
C ILE A 142 -10.31 -10.37 -1.13
N ILE A 143 -11.27 -10.11 -0.23
CA ILE A 143 -11.66 -11.07 0.82
C ILE A 143 -12.10 -12.40 0.21
N ALA A 144 -12.89 -12.39 -0.89
CA ALA A 144 -13.34 -13.59 -1.57
C ALA A 144 -12.18 -14.47 -2.10
N ARG A 145 -11.12 -13.88 -2.65
CA ARG A 145 -9.90 -14.62 -3.10
C ARG A 145 -9.17 -15.30 -1.95
N HIS A 146 -9.32 -14.78 -0.74
CA HIS A 146 -8.69 -15.28 0.48
C HIS A 146 -9.59 -16.20 1.33
N GLN A 147 -10.80 -16.54 0.87
CA GLN A 147 -11.62 -17.53 1.56
C GLN A 147 -10.94 -18.90 1.55
N VAL A 148 -10.89 -19.53 2.72
CA VAL A 148 -10.44 -20.93 2.85
C VAL A 148 -11.52 -21.79 2.21
N LYS A 149 -11.17 -22.54 1.15
CA LYS A 149 -12.05 -23.58 0.62
C LYS A 149 -12.21 -24.65 1.70
N ALA A 150 -13.46 -24.93 2.07
CA ALA A 150 -13.83 -26.03 2.94
C ALA A 150 -13.67 -27.38 2.23
#